data_AF-A0A2G6F7F7-F1
#
_entry.id   AF-A0A2G6F7F7-F1
#
_cell.length_a   1.000
_cell.length_b   1.000
_cell.length_c   1.000
_cell.angle_alpha   90.00
_cell.angle_beta   90.00
_cell.angle_gamma   90.00
#
_symmetry.space_group_name_H-M   'P 1'
#
loop_
_entity.id
_entity.type
_entity.pdbx_description
1 polymer ?
#
loop_
_entity_poly.entity_id
_entity_poly.type
_entity_poly.pdbx_seq_one_letter_code
_entity_poly.pdbx_strand_id
1 'polypeptide(L)'
;MKTKIVSILCLSLFLVACNQNTTTNPDKTPTKTVVTEEKTNPIQPAETTVEEKTVVEEVDLAAPMKAMDNIKQNDLVNSIQSFKLADEGSFKSCVKYAVENCQQETVNQKALADKSDASCDLLKDEYAKTNCKNTLWTQLAQQDQKAELCEKITDKYQQADCKNNIFTQQAVAAKNPKLCDKVKMYIEPMPNAEGEKTDAKMADMEDYRKQDCLEQVKFAKEMPEMDKMADETPATPVEEPAKPVAEPTEK
;
A
#
# COMPACT_ATOMS: atom_id res chain seq x y z
N MET A 1 -3.92 36.75 18.55
CA MET A 1 -4.34 35.39 18.98
C MET A 1 -5.47 34.76 18.14
N LYS A 2 -6.22 35.48 17.30
CA LYS A 2 -7.35 34.89 16.54
C LYS A 2 -6.97 33.99 15.35
N THR A 3 -5.75 34.06 14.84
CA THR A 3 -5.30 33.29 13.66
C THR A 3 -5.04 31.81 13.95
N LYS A 4 -4.85 31.41 15.22
CA LYS A 4 -4.53 30.01 15.58
C LYS A 4 -5.74 29.08 15.57
N ILE A 5 -6.97 29.60 15.65
CA ILE A 5 -8.19 28.77 15.76
C ILE A 5 -8.62 28.21 14.39
N VAL A 6 -8.38 28.95 13.29
CA VAL A 6 -8.78 28.52 11.94
C VAL A 6 -7.96 27.31 11.45
N SER A 7 -6.67 27.23 11.80
CA SER A 7 -5.81 26.11 11.41
C SER A 7 -6.24 24.78 12.04
N ILE A 8 -6.74 24.82 13.28
CA ILE A 8 -7.17 23.62 14.03
C ILE A 8 -8.49 23.06 13.45
N LEU A 9 -9.38 23.92 12.98
CA LEU A 9 -10.67 23.52 12.37
C LEU A 9 -10.51 22.89 10.98
N CYS A 10 -9.55 23.36 10.17
CA CYS A 10 -9.25 22.67 8.92
C CYS A 10 -8.70 21.26 9.16
N LEU A 11 -7.88 21.07 10.21
CA LEU A 11 -7.28 19.77 10.52
C LEU A 11 -8.31 18.72 10.99
N SER A 12 -9.28 19.12 11.81
CA SER A 12 -10.30 18.20 12.33
C SER A 12 -11.32 17.79 11.28
N LEU A 13 -11.68 18.67 10.35
CA LEU A 13 -12.54 18.32 9.20
C LEU A 13 -11.85 17.36 8.23
N PHE A 14 -10.53 17.50 8.05
CA PHE A 14 -9.72 16.58 7.26
C PHE A 14 -9.75 15.13 7.81
N LEU A 15 -9.65 14.99 9.13
CA LEU A 15 -9.68 13.67 9.78
C LEU A 15 -11.04 12.98 9.68
N VAL A 16 -12.15 13.72 9.59
CA VAL A 16 -13.48 13.12 9.49
C VAL A 16 -13.84 12.73 8.06
N ALA A 17 -13.40 13.50 7.05
CA ALA A 17 -13.77 13.26 5.66
C ALA A 17 -13.01 12.10 5.00
N CYS A 18 -11.78 11.81 5.42
CA CYS A 18 -10.97 10.73 4.82
C CYS A 18 -10.96 9.42 5.63
N ASN A 19 -11.46 9.39 6.87
CA ASN A 19 -11.25 8.29 7.80
C ASN A 19 -12.48 7.38 8.03
N GLN A 20 -13.39 7.28 7.05
CA GLN A 20 -14.66 6.57 7.26
C GLN A 20 -14.68 5.09 6.86
N ASN A 21 -13.62 4.49 6.28
CA ASN A 21 -13.70 3.06 5.95
C ASN A 21 -12.37 2.36 5.62
N THR A 22 -11.54 2.06 6.62
CA THR A 22 -10.43 1.09 6.45
C THR A 22 -10.16 0.31 7.74
N THR A 23 -11.11 -0.53 8.14
CA THR A 23 -10.80 -1.72 8.95
C THR A 23 -10.93 -2.95 8.07
N THR A 24 -9.94 -3.17 7.21
CA THR A 24 -9.71 -4.49 6.60
C THR A 24 -8.35 -4.96 7.10
N ASN A 25 -8.35 -5.88 8.06
CA ASN A 25 -7.18 -6.66 8.45
C ASN A 25 -6.70 -7.46 7.24
N PRO A 26 -5.48 -7.23 6.71
CA PRO A 26 -4.90 -8.13 5.72
C PRO A 26 -4.18 -9.26 6.46
N ASP A 27 -4.92 -10.14 7.13
CA ASP A 27 -4.34 -11.37 7.68
C ASP A 27 -4.53 -12.51 6.69
N LYS A 28 -3.60 -12.61 5.74
CA LYS A 28 -3.32 -13.84 5.00
C LYS A 28 -1.82 -13.98 4.84
N THR A 29 -1.22 -14.58 5.87
CA THR A 29 0.12 -15.19 5.77
C THR A 29 0.07 -16.30 4.69
N PRO A 30 0.99 -16.31 3.71
CA PRO A 30 1.05 -17.38 2.73
C PRO A 30 1.59 -18.66 3.37
N THR A 31 0.73 -19.67 3.54
CA THR A 31 1.12 -21.03 3.95
C THR A 31 2.03 -21.64 2.89
N LYS A 32 3.32 -21.77 3.21
CA LYS A 32 4.32 -22.43 2.36
C LYS A 32 4.13 -23.94 2.45
N THR A 33 3.73 -24.59 1.35
CA THR A 33 3.74 -26.06 1.23
C THR A 33 5.20 -26.51 1.12
N VAL A 34 5.73 -27.10 2.19
CA VAL A 34 7.03 -27.79 2.18
C VAL A 34 6.78 -29.20 1.65
N VAL A 35 7.23 -29.48 0.43
CA VAL A 35 7.33 -30.85 -0.08
C VAL A 35 8.63 -31.44 0.46
N THR A 36 8.53 -32.29 1.46
CA THR A 36 9.61 -33.19 1.87
C THR A 36 9.39 -34.53 1.16
N GLU A 37 10.25 -34.87 0.20
CA GLU A 37 10.33 -36.23 -0.32
C GLU A 37 11.01 -37.12 0.73
N GLU A 38 10.20 -37.84 1.52
CA GLU A 38 10.66 -38.99 2.29
C GLU A 38 10.09 -40.26 1.67
N LYS A 39 11.01 -41.10 1.20
CA LYS A 39 10.76 -42.45 0.70
C LYS A 39 10.62 -43.35 1.92
N THR A 40 9.46 -44.00 2.14
CA THR A 40 9.25 -45.46 2.36
C THR A 40 7.87 -45.80 2.99
N ASN A 41 7.17 -46.74 2.33
CA ASN A 41 6.07 -47.63 2.77
C ASN A 41 4.61 -47.14 3.00
N PRO A 42 3.60 -47.99 2.64
CA PRO A 42 2.20 -47.60 2.61
C PRO A 42 1.46 -48.03 3.88
N ILE A 43 0.88 -47.07 4.60
CA ILE A 43 -0.26 -47.32 5.50
C ILE A 43 -1.29 -46.23 5.23
N GLN A 44 -2.48 -46.64 4.81
CA GLN A 44 -3.63 -45.79 4.54
C GLN A 44 -4.01 -44.97 5.78
N PRO A 45 -4.35 -43.67 5.64
CA PRO A 45 -5.19 -42.98 6.59
C PRO A 45 -6.57 -42.67 5.99
N ALA A 46 -7.57 -42.77 6.85
CA ALA A 46 -8.98 -42.48 6.58
C ALA A 46 -9.19 -41.01 6.20
N GLU A 47 -9.98 -40.79 5.15
CA GLU A 47 -10.50 -39.48 4.76
C GLU A 47 -11.39 -38.91 5.88
N THR A 48 -11.03 -37.75 6.41
CA THR A 48 -11.96 -36.89 7.14
C THR A 48 -11.96 -35.54 6.45
N THR A 49 -12.97 -35.34 5.60
CA THR A 49 -13.28 -34.08 4.93
C THR A 49 -13.91 -33.12 5.95
N VAL A 50 -13.20 -32.05 6.30
CA VAL A 50 -13.76 -30.89 6.99
C VAL A 50 -13.97 -29.82 5.94
N GLU A 51 -15.22 -29.63 5.51
CA GLU A 51 -15.62 -28.48 4.70
C GLU A 51 -15.62 -27.22 5.59
N GLU A 52 -14.52 -26.48 5.57
CA GLU A 52 -14.47 -25.14 6.14
C GLU A 52 -15.15 -24.17 5.15
N LYS A 53 -16.43 -23.89 5.39
CA LYS A 53 -17.21 -22.93 4.63
C LYS A 53 -16.86 -21.51 5.09
N THR A 54 -15.82 -20.92 4.50
CA THR A 54 -15.50 -19.51 4.71
C THR A 54 -16.54 -18.64 3.99
N VAL A 55 -17.43 -18.00 4.75
CA VAL A 55 -18.35 -16.99 4.23
C VAL A 55 -17.58 -15.69 4.11
N VAL A 56 -17.12 -15.37 2.89
CA VAL A 56 -16.57 -14.04 2.58
C VAL A 56 -17.77 -13.14 2.29
N GLU A 57 -18.07 -12.22 3.21
CA GLU A 57 -19.06 -11.18 2.98
C GLU A 57 -18.46 -10.17 1.98
N GLU A 58 -18.97 -10.13 0.75
CA GLU A 58 -18.56 -9.15 -0.26
C GLU A 58 -18.96 -7.75 0.23
N VAL A 59 -17.97 -6.96 0.64
CA VAL A 59 -18.18 -5.55 0.96
C VAL A 59 -18.39 -4.80 -0.36
N ASP A 60 -19.63 -4.39 -0.63
CA ASP A 60 -19.99 -3.61 -1.83
C ASP A 60 -19.41 -2.18 -1.73
N LEU A 61 -18.19 -2.02 -2.24
CA LEU A 61 -17.49 -0.74 -2.37
C LEU A 61 -18.09 0.19 -3.45
N ALA A 62 -19.09 -0.25 -4.23
CA ALA A 62 -19.71 0.61 -5.26
C ALA A 62 -20.64 1.68 -4.67
N ALA A 63 -21.22 1.43 -3.48
CA ALA A 63 -22.09 2.38 -2.79
C ALA A 63 -21.38 3.69 -2.35
N PRO A 64 -20.21 3.66 -1.66
CA PRO A 64 -19.53 4.89 -1.23
C PRO A 64 -19.01 5.74 -2.41
N MET A 65 -18.60 5.15 -3.52
CA MET A 65 -18.17 5.93 -4.70
C MET A 65 -19.32 6.70 -5.35
N LYS A 66 -20.49 6.07 -5.48
CA LYS A 66 -21.71 6.75 -5.98
C LYS A 66 -22.19 7.86 -5.04
N ALA A 67 -21.90 7.75 -3.74
CA ALA A 67 -22.17 8.82 -2.77
C ALA A 67 -21.20 10.01 -2.96
N MET A 68 -19.93 9.76 -3.29
CA MET A 68 -18.97 10.83 -3.60
C MET A 68 -19.29 11.58 -4.90
N ASP A 69 -19.82 10.92 -5.93
CA ASP A 69 -20.28 11.59 -7.16
C ASP A 69 -21.44 12.57 -6.92
N ASN A 70 -22.22 12.35 -5.85
CA ASN A 70 -23.37 13.19 -5.49
C ASN A 70 -23.04 14.33 -4.53
N ILE A 71 -21.91 14.29 -3.83
CA ILE A 71 -21.39 15.47 -3.14
C ILE A 71 -20.74 16.35 -4.22
N LYS A 72 -21.57 17.15 -4.90
CA LYS A 72 -21.05 18.15 -5.82
C LYS A 72 -20.07 18.99 -5.03
N GLN A 73 -18.83 19.07 -5.51
CA GLN A 73 -17.76 19.89 -4.92
C GLN A 73 -18.26 21.32 -4.60
N ASN A 74 -19.22 21.83 -5.39
CA ASN A 74 -19.92 23.08 -5.17
C ASN A 74 -20.77 23.12 -3.89
N ASP A 75 -21.42 22.04 -3.47
CA ASP A 75 -22.31 22.02 -2.29
C ASP A 75 -21.50 22.09 -0.98
N LEU A 76 -20.37 21.40 -0.91
CA LEU A 76 -19.44 21.51 0.22
C LEU A 76 -18.82 22.93 0.27
N VAL A 77 -18.42 23.47 -0.88
CA VAL A 77 -17.89 24.84 -0.98
C VAL A 77 -18.96 25.87 -0.58
N ASN A 78 -20.21 25.70 -1.01
CA ASN A 78 -21.32 26.60 -0.70
C ASN A 78 -21.74 26.52 0.78
N SER A 79 -21.67 25.34 1.40
CA SER A 79 -21.89 25.17 2.85
C SER A 79 -20.91 26.00 3.68
N ILE A 80 -19.70 26.25 3.19
CA ILE A 80 -18.63 26.92 3.94
C ILE A 80 -18.56 28.43 3.64
N GLN A 81 -19.22 28.89 2.56
CA GLN A 81 -19.35 30.33 2.24
C GLN A 81 -20.07 31.16 3.32
N SER A 82 -20.77 30.51 4.26
CA SER A 82 -21.35 31.19 5.43
C SER A 82 -20.29 31.73 6.40
N PHE A 83 -19.05 31.25 6.33
CA PHE A 83 -17.92 31.79 7.07
C PHE A 83 -17.22 32.87 6.24
N LYS A 84 -17.31 34.12 6.67
CA LYS A 84 -16.45 35.19 6.16
C LYS A 84 -15.01 34.91 6.58
N LEU A 85 -14.28 34.17 5.75
CA LEU A 85 -12.86 33.94 5.93
C LEU A 85 -12.10 35.14 5.38
N ALA A 86 -11.06 35.55 6.10
CA ALA A 86 -10.25 36.72 5.73
C ALA A 86 -9.49 36.53 4.40
N ASP A 87 -9.37 35.30 3.92
CA ASP A 87 -8.72 34.93 2.67
C ASP A 87 -9.47 33.77 2.01
N GLU A 88 -10.49 34.13 1.22
CA GLU A 88 -11.32 33.17 0.47
C GLU A 88 -10.48 32.35 -0.54
N GLY A 89 -9.39 32.91 -1.06
CA GLY A 89 -8.53 32.25 -2.05
C GLY A 89 -7.73 31.09 -1.45
N SER A 90 -7.07 31.34 -0.31
CA SER A 90 -6.34 30.29 0.42
C SER A 90 -7.27 29.20 0.92
N PHE A 91 -8.46 29.57 1.42
CA PHE A 91 -9.44 28.59 1.85
C PHE A 91 -9.94 27.70 0.72
N LYS A 92 -10.31 28.30 -0.42
CA LYS A 92 -10.78 27.55 -1.60
C LYS A 92 -9.70 26.59 -2.11
N SER A 93 -8.45 27.04 -2.15
CA SER A 93 -7.31 26.19 -2.54
C SER A 93 -7.11 25.02 -1.58
N CYS A 94 -7.22 25.28 -0.27
CA CYS A 94 -7.12 24.25 0.77
C CYS A 94 -8.23 23.19 0.63
N VAL A 95 -9.49 23.60 0.49
CA VAL A 95 -10.62 22.68 0.30
C VAL A 95 -10.47 21.89 -1.01
N LYS A 96 -10.06 22.55 -2.09
CA LYS A 96 -9.83 21.88 -3.37
C LYS A 96 -8.78 20.77 -3.24
N TYR A 97 -7.62 21.09 -2.65
CA TYR A 97 -6.55 20.13 -2.40
C TYR A 97 -7.00 18.97 -1.51
N ALA A 98 -7.79 19.25 -0.48
CA ALA A 98 -8.37 18.22 0.40
C ALA A 98 -9.23 17.22 -0.37
N VAL A 99 -10.14 17.73 -1.21
CA VAL A 99 -11.05 16.92 -2.02
C VAL A 99 -10.27 16.10 -3.04
N GLU A 100 -9.29 16.71 -3.72
CA GLU A 100 -8.46 16.02 -4.72
C GLU A 100 -7.67 14.87 -4.10
N ASN A 101 -7.06 15.08 -2.92
CA ASN A 101 -6.36 14.01 -2.19
C ASN A 101 -7.30 12.89 -1.74
N CYS A 102 -8.49 13.23 -1.23
CA CYS A 102 -9.48 12.26 -0.79
C CYS A 102 -9.96 11.38 -1.96
N GLN A 103 -10.22 12.00 -3.11
CA GLN A 103 -10.57 11.30 -4.35
C GLN A 103 -9.44 10.39 -4.81
N GLN A 104 -8.20 10.86 -4.80
CA GLN A 104 -7.04 10.06 -5.19
C GLN A 104 -6.86 8.84 -4.28
N GLU A 105 -6.97 9.01 -2.96
CA GLU A 105 -6.84 7.91 -2.01
C GLU A 105 -7.95 6.86 -2.20
N THR A 106 -9.20 7.30 -2.35
CA THR A 106 -10.34 6.40 -2.58
C THR A 106 -10.16 5.59 -3.86
N VAL A 107 -9.70 6.25 -4.94
CA VAL A 107 -9.43 5.57 -6.21
C VAL A 107 -8.24 4.61 -6.10
N ASN A 108 -7.16 4.98 -5.40
CA ASN A 108 -6.02 4.09 -5.16
C ASN A 108 -6.44 2.83 -4.40
N GLN A 109 -7.22 2.98 -3.32
CA GLN A 109 -7.72 1.85 -2.52
C GLN A 109 -8.61 0.94 -3.37
N LYS A 110 -9.49 1.51 -4.19
CA LYS A 110 -10.31 0.73 -5.11
C LYS A 110 -9.46 0.00 -6.15
N ALA A 111 -8.49 0.68 -6.77
CA ALA A 111 -7.60 0.07 -7.74
C ALA A 111 -6.85 -1.13 -7.15
N LEU A 112 -6.40 -1.02 -5.90
CA LEU A 112 -5.75 -2.11 -5.18
C LEU A 112 -6.71 -3.26 -4.85
N ALA A 113 -7.91 -2.93 -4.34
CA ALA A 113 -8.94 -3.93 -4.03
C ALA A 113 -9.35 -4.73 -5.28
N ASP A 114 -9.55 -4.04 -6.40
CA ASP A 114 -9.90 -4.63 -7.69
C ASP A 114 -8.69 -5.27 -8.41
N LYS A 115 -7.47 -5.04 -7.91
CA LYS A 115 -6.19 -5.37 -8.57
C LYS A 115 -6.14 -4.93 -10.04
N SER A 116 -6.72 -3.77 -10.35
CA SER A 116 -6.93 -3.29 -11.72
C SER A 116 -6.64 -1.80 -11.84
N ASP A 117 -5.97 -1.40 -12.93
CA ASP A 117 -5.66 0.00 -13.22
C ASP A 117 -6.85 0.77 -13.82
N ALA A 118 -7.95 0.10 -14.17
CA ALA A 118 -9.14 0.72 -14.72
C ALA A 118 -9.77 1.74 -13.75
N SER A 119 -9.71 1.48 -12.45
CA SER A 119 -10.21 2.41 -11.42
C SER A 119 -9.42 3.72 -11.40
N CYS A 120 -8.14 3.71 -11.78
CA CYS A 120 -7.34 4.94 -11.87
C CYS A 120 -7.86 5.90 -12.95
N ASP A 121 -8.57 5.42 -13.98
CA ASP A 121 -9.12 6.28 -15.04
C ASP A 121 -10.27 7.17 -14.57
N LEU A 122 -10.78 6.96 -13.34
CA LEU A 122 -11.78 7.82 -12.69
C LEU A 122 -11.21 9.17 -12.25
N LEU A 123 -9.88 9.29 -12.10
CA LEU A 123 -9.23 10.56 -11.77
C LEU A 123 -9.26 11.49 -12.99
N LYS A 124 -9.42 12.80 -12.78
CA LYS A 124 -9.46 13.76 -13.90
C LYS A 124 -8.08 14.21 -14.35
N ASP A 125 -7.15 14.34 -13.40
CA ASP A 125 -5.80 14.81 -13.64
C ASP A 125 -4.89 13.67 -14.12
N GLU A 126 -4.22 13.86 -15.26
CA GLU A 126 -3.38 12.81 -15.89
C GLU A 126 -2.16 12.44 -15.05
N TYR A 127 -1.61 13.40 -14.30
CA TYR A 127 -0.52 13.12 -13.37
C TYR A 127 -1.01 12.24 -12.21
N ALA A 128 -2.17 12.56 -11.63
CA ALA A 128 -2.79 11.75 -10.59
C ALA A 128 -3.16 10.34 -11.08
N LYS A 129 -3.67 10.20 -12.32
CA LYS A 129 -3.91 8.89 -12.95
C LYS A 129 -2.63 8.07 -13.04
N THR A 130 -1.55 8.67 -13.57
CA THR A 130 -0.27 7.99 -13.73
C THR A 130 0.29 7.56 -12.37
N ASN A 131 0.20 8.44 -11.37
CA ASN A 131 0.63 8.13 -10.01
C ASN A 131 -0.19 6.99 -9.38
N CYS A 132 -1.51 6.96 -9.59
CA CYS A 132 -2.38 5.86 -9.15
C CYS A 132 -1.93 4.53 -9.76
N LYS A 133 -1.69 4.49 -11.08
CA LYS A 133 -1.24 3.27 -11.78
C LYS A 133 0.12 2.79 -11.30
N ASN A 134 1.09 3.70 -11.16
CA ASN A 134 2.42 3.35 -10.65
C ASN A 134 2.35 2.81 -9.21
N THR A 135 1.54 3.43 -8.35
CA THR A 135 1.33 2.99 -6.96
C THR A 135 0.71 1.60 -6.91
N LEU A 136 -0.35 1.36 -7.69
CA LEU A 136 -0.99 0.05 -7.81
C LEU A 136 0.02 -1.04 -8.19
N TRP A 137 0.77 -0.84 -9.28
CA TRP A 137 1.69 -1.86 -9.77
C TRP A 137 2.87 -2.09 -8.82
N THR A 138 3.31 -1.06 -8.10
CA THR A 138 4.32 -1.21 -7.04
C THR A 138 3.79 -2.06 -5.89
N GLN A 139 2.59 -1.78 -5.39
CA GLN A 139 1.97 -2.54 -4.29
C GLN A 139 1.69 -3.99 -4.68
N LEU A 140 1.16 -4.24 -5.88
CA LEU A 140 0.94 -5.60 -6.38
C LEU A 140 2.26 -6.36 -6.57
N ALA A 141 3.32 -5.71 -7.06
CA ALA A 141 4.64 -6.32 -7.17
C ALA A 141 5.18 -6.75 -5.80
N GLN A 142 5.00 -5.92 -4.77
CA GLN A 142 5.42 -6.20 -3.40
C GLN A 142 4.58 -7.31 -2.76
N GLN A 143 3.26 -7.24 -2.89
CA GLN A 143 2.34 -8.25 -2.34
C GLN A 143 2.60 -9.63 -2.93
N ASP A 144 2.76 -9.71 -4.25
CA ASP A 144 2.95 -10.97 -4.96
C ASP A 144 4.42 -11.40 -5.07
N GLN A 145 5.36 -10.56 -4.62
CA GLN A 145 6.81 -10.75 -4.76
C GLN A 145 7.24 -10.99 -6.23
N LYS A 146 6.69 -10.22 -7.17
CA LYS A 146 6.85 -10.38 -8.62
C LYS A 146 7.42 -9.14 -9.29
N ALA A 147 8.70 -9.21 -9.68
CA ALA A 147 9.41 -8.09 -10.31
C ALA A 147 8.88 -7.75 -11.71
N GLU A 148 8.23 -8.70 -12.38
CA GLU A 148 7.56 -8.50 -13.67
C GLU A 148 6.38 -7.53 -13.59
N LEU A 149 5.73 -7.39 -12.43
CA LEU A 149 4.63 -6.44 -12.25
C LEU A 149 5.13 -4.99 -12.29
N CYS A 150 6.37 -4.73 -11.86
CA CYS A 150 7.01 -3.43 -11.97
C CYS A 150 7.18 -2.97 -13.43
N GLU A 151 7.06 -3.87 -14.42
CA GLU A 151 7.18 -3.50 -15.85
C GLU A 151 6.03 -2.62 -16.35
N LYS A 152 4.91 -2.63 -15.62
CA LYS A 152 3.73 -1.82 -15.91
C LYS A 152 3.83 -0.39 -15.37
N ILE A 153 4.87 -0.08 -14.58
CA ILE A 153 5.16 1.27 -14.10
C ILE A 153 5.74 2.08 -15.26
N THR A 154 5.13 3.25 -15.55
CA THR A 154 5.53 4.07 -16.70
C THR A 154 6.79 4.87 -16.41
N ASP A 155 6.90 5.39 -15.18
CA ASP A 155 8.08 6.10 -14.71
C ASP A 155 9.27 5.14 -14.56
N LYS A 156 10.37 5.44 -15.25
CA LYS A 156 11.52 4.51 -15.33
C LYS A 156 12.30 4.41 -14.04
N TYR A 157 12.39 5.51 -13.29
CA TYR A 157 13.02 5.51 -11.98
C TYR A 157 12.23 4.66 -10.98
N GLN A 158 10.92 4.89 -10.86
CA GLN A 158 10.04 4.10 -10.00
C GLN A 158 9.98 2.63 -10.42
N GLN A 159 9.98 2.34 -11.73
CA GLN A 159 10.04 0.97 -12.26
C GLN A 159 11.29 0.24 -11.76
N ALA A 160 12.46 0.87 -11.87
CA ALA A 160 13.71 0.27 -11.43
C ALA A 160 13.78 0.12 -9.90
N ASP A 161 13.31 1.13 -9.16
CA ASP A 161 13.26 1.06 -7.71
C ASP A 161 12.33 -0.06 -7.22
N CYS A 162 11.14 -0.18 -7.81
CA CYS A 162 10.24 -1.31 -7.59
C CYS A 162 10.96 -2.66 -7.79
N LYS A 163 11.62 -2.86 -8.94
CA LYS A 163 12.35 -4.11 -9.23
C LYS A 163 13.46 -4.38 -8.20
N ASN A 164 14.22 -3.37 -7.83
CA ASN A 164 15.28 -3.49 -6.84
C ASN A 164 14.74 -3.93 -5.48
N ASN A 165 13.65 -3.29 -5.03
CA ASN A 165 13.01 -3.63 -3.77
C ASN A 165 12.52 -5.08 -3.76
N ILE A 166 11.93 -5.57 -4.87
CA ILE A 166 11.52 -6.98 -4.99
C ILE A 166 12.74 -7.91 -4.97
N PHE A 167 13.80 -7.63 -5.74
CA PHE A 167 14.98 -8.50 -5.75
C PHE A 167 15.70 -8.55 -4.41
N THR A 168 15.80 -7.42 -3.69
CA THR A 168 16.36 -7.39 -2.34
C THR A 168 15.52 -8.23 -1.38
N GLN A 169 14.19 -8.05 -1.36
CA GLN A 169 13.30 -8.86 -0.51
C GLN A 169 13.42 -10.36 -0.82
N GLN A 170 13.42 -10.73 -2.10
CA GLN A 170 13.64 -12.12 -2.53
C GLN A 170 15.02 -12.64 -2.12
N ALA A 171 16.07 -11.83 -2.22
CA ALA A 171 17.43 -12.20 -1.81
C ALA A 171 17.49 -12.51 -0.31
N VAL A 172 16.89 -11.64 0.51
CA VAL A 172 16.83 -11.77 1.97
C VAL A 172 16.01 -13.00 2.36
N ALA A 173 14.79 -13.13 1.83
CA ALA A 173 13.90 -14.26 2.13
C ALA A 173 14.49 -15.60 1.70
N ALA A 174 15.15 -15.66 0.55
CA ALA A 174 15.82 -16.88 0.05
C ALA A 174 17.25 -17.06 0.61
N LYS A 175 17.75 -16.12 1.41
CA LYS A 175 19.14 -16.06 1.89
C LYS A 175 20.15 -16.24 0.74
N ASN A 176 19.84 -15.72 -0.45
CA ASN A 176 20.57 -15.97 -1.68
C ASN A 176 21.25 -14.68 -2.20
N PRO A 177 22.57 -14.51 -1.99
CA PRO A 177 23.27 -13.29 -2.39
C PRO A 177 23.31 -13.09 -3.92
N LYS A 178 23.13 -14.14 -4.72
CA LYS A 178 23.11 -14.03 -6.19
C LYS A 178 21.92 -13.22 -6.71
N LEU A 179 20.86 -13.08 -5.91
CA LEU A 179 19.73 -12.22 -6.27
C LEU A 179 20.08 -10.73 -6.17
N CYS A 180 21.08 -10.36 -5.34
CA CYS A 180 21.58 -8.98 -5.27
C CYS A 180 22.29 -8.55 -6.57
N ASP A 181 22.76 -9.48 -7.41
CA ASP A 181 23.33 -9.15 -8.73
C ASP A 181 22.28 -8.57 -9.71
N LYS A 182 20.99 -8.70 -9.39
CA LYS A 182 19.89 -8.16 -10.20
C LYS A 182 19.50 -6.73 -9.80
N VAL A 183 19.98 -6.24 -8.67
CA VAL A 183 19.74 -4.86 -8.21
C VAL A 183 20.56 -3.93 -9.09
N LYS A 184 19.90 -2.99 -9.77
CA LYS A 184 20.52 -2.06 -10.71
C LYS A 184 20.14 -0.64 -10.39
N MET A 185 21.08 0.30 -10.45
CA MET A 185 20.73 1.70 -10.34
C MET A 185 20.10 2.19 -11.65
N TYR A 186 18.91 2.79 -11.57
CA TYR A 186 18.43 3.60 -12.68
C TYR A 186 18.97 5.00 -12.54
N ILE A 187 19.65 5.46 -13.59
CA ILE A 187 20.18 6.81 -13.66
C ILE A 187 19.50 7.44 -14.86
N GLU A 188 18.60 8.36 -14.56
CA GLU A 188 18.04 9.21 -15.59
C GLU A 188 19.17 10.09 -16.13
N PRO A 189 19.42 10.12 -17.45
CA PRO A 189 20.43 11.00 -18.00
C PRO A 189 19.98 12.44 -17.75
N MET A 190 20.50 13.06 -16.69
CA MET A 190 20.29 14.48 -16.47
C MET A 190 20.89 15.23 -17.67
N PRO A 191 20.16 16.18 -18.27
CA PRO A 191 20.73 17.02 -19.30
C PRO A 191 21.77 17.93 -18.65
N ASN A 192 23.01 17.48 -18.59
CA ASN A 192 24.12 18.31 -18.12
C ASN A 192 24.31 19.43 -19.15
N ALA A 193 24.12 20.68 -18.73
CA ALA A 193 24.32 21.85 -19.60
C ALA A 193 25.77 21.99 -20.12
N GLU A 194 26.72 21.23 -19.57
CA GLU A 194 28.15 21.40 -19.83
C GLU A 194 28.89 20.09 -20.15
N GLY A 195 28.26 19.11 -20.81
CA GLY A 195 28.98 18.02 -21.53
C GLY A 195 29.98 17.16 -20.75
N GLU A 196 30.09 17.30 -19.43
CA GLU A 196 31.03 16.57 -18.60
C GLU A 196 30.47 15.16 -18.34
N LYS A 197 31.29 14.15 -18.62
CA LYS A 197 30.94 12.73 -18.53
C LYS A 197 30.79 12.34 -17.06
N THR A 198 29.57 12.06 -16.62
CA THR A 198 29.25 11.62 -15.25
C THR A 198 29.55 10.14 -14.98
N ASP A 199 30.14 9.42 -15.94
CA ASP A 199 30.26 7.95 -15.95
C ASP A 199 30.99 7.35 -14.72
N ALA A 200 32.01 8.02 -14.18
CA ALA A 200 32.81 7.47 -13.09
C ALA A 200 32.08 7.42 -11.74
N LYS A 201 31.16 8.36 -11.45
CA LYS A 201 30.43 8.39 -10.16
C LYS A 201 29.26 7.40 -10.12
N MET A 202 28.90 6.83 -11.27
CA MET A 202 27.73 5.97 -11.41
C MET A 202 28.01 4.52 -11.00
N ALA A 203 29.20 4.00 -11.32
CA ALA A 203 29.61 2.66 -10.92
C ALA A 203 29.62 2.49 -9.39
N ASP A 204 30.10 3.51 -8.67
CA ASP A 204 30.20 3.50 -7.21
C ASP A 204 28.83 3.37 -6.52
N MET A 205 27.76 3.93 -7.11
CA MET A 205 26.42 3.88 -6.52
C MET A 205 25.69 2.56 -6.80
N GLU A 206 25.96 1.92 -7.95
CA GLU A 206 25.43 0.57 -8.23
C GLU A 206 26.03 -0.46 -7.27
N ASP A 207 27.35 -0.38 -7.05
CA ASP A 207 28.06 -1.22 -6.08
C ASP A 207 27.53 -0.99 -4.65
N TYR A 208 27.19 0.25 -4.29
CA TYR A 208 26.60 0.56 -2.98
C TYR A 208 25.25 -0.14 -2.75
N ARG A 209 24.29 -0.06 -3.69
CA ARG A 209 22.98 -0.75 -3.53
C ARG A 209 23.14 -2.26 -3.48
N LYS A 210 24.09 -2.81 -4.23
CA LYS A 210 24.42 -4.24 -4.20
C LYS A 210 25.00 -4.64 -2.85
N GLN A 211 25.93 -3.85 -2.30
CA GLN A 211 26.51 -4.09 -0.99
C GLN A 211 25.46 -4.06 0.12
N ASP A 212 24.55 -3.08 0.09
CA ASP A 212 23.43 -3.00 1.04
C ASP A 212 22.55 -4.27 1.01
N CYS A 213 22.19 -4.75 -0.18
CA CYS A 213 21.48 -6.02 -0.33
C CYS A 213 22.26 -7.21 0.25
N LEU A 214 23.58 -7.29 0.00
CA LEU A 214 24.43 -8.37 0.52
C LEU A 214 24.52 -8.35 2.06
N GLU A 215 24.58 -7.17 2.67
CA GLU A 215 24.57 -7.01 4.12
C GLU A 215 23.24 -7.46 4.73
N GLN A 216 22.11 -7.12 4.12
CA GLN A 216 20.79 -7.61 4.54
C GLN A 216 20.68 -9.14 4.44
N VAL A 217 21.18 -9.74 3.34
CA VAL A 217 21.23 -11.20 3.17
C VAL A 217 22.12 -11.86 4.23
N LYS A 218 23.27 -11.26 4.55
CA LYS A 218 24.17 -11.74 5.59
C LYS A 218 23.47 -11.72 6.96
N PHE A 219 22.83 -10.60 7.30
CA PHE A 219 22.08 -10.46 8.55
C PHE A 219 20.96 -11.52 8.69
N ALA A 220 20.20 -11.77 7.62
CA ALA A 220 19.17 -12.81 7.60
C ALA A 220 19.72 -14.25 7.73
N LYS A 221 20.97 -14.50 7.36
CA LYS A 221 21.66 -15.78 7.61
C LYS A 221 22.10 -15.93 9.06
N GLU A 222 22.57 -14.85 9.66
CA GLU A 222 23.09 -14.83 11.03
C GLU A 222 21.98 -14.85 12.10
N MET A 223 20.73 -14.54 11.72
CA MET A 223 19.56 -14.61 12.61
C MET A 223 18.57 -15.73 12.26
N PRO A 224 18.93 -17.02 12.39
CA PRO A 224 18.00 -18.12 12.15
C PRO A 224 16.92 -18.28 13.24
N GLU A 225 17.02 -17.55 14.37
CA GLU A 225 16.12 -17.76 15.52
C GLU A 225 14.89 -16.86 15.56
N MET A 226 14.80 -15.80 14.75
CA MET A 226 13.58 -14.96 14.75
C MET A 226 12.36 -15.68 14.17
N ASP A 227 12.57 -16.61 13.24
CA ASP A 227 11.49 -17.43 12.67
C ASP A 227 10.86 -18.36 13.72
N LYS A 228 11.61 -18.72 14.79
CA LYS A 228 11.08 -19.56 15.88
C LYS A 228 10.23 -18.78 16.88
N MET A 229 10.41 -17.46 16.97
CA MET A 229 9.64 -16.63 17.91
C MET A 229 8.27 -16.23 17.36
N ALA A 230 8.05 -16.30 16.04
CA ALA A 230 6.75 -15.98 15.44
C ALA A 230 5.67 -17.01 15.81
N ASP A 231 6.04 -18.28 16.01
CA ASP A 231 5.12 -19.38 16.33
C ASP A 231 4.74 -19.44 17.82
N GLU A 232 5.48 -18.74 18.68
CA GLU A 232 5.21 -18.69 20.14
C GLU A 232 4.48 -17.42 20.57
N THR A 233 3.88 -16.65 19.64
CA THR A 233 2.97 -15.58 20.04
C THR A 233 1.81 -16.24 20.80
N PRO A 234 1.70 -16.07 22.13
CA PRO A 234 0.63 -16.72 22.90
C PRO A 234 -0.66 -16.24 22.27
N ALA A 235 -1.54 -17.18 21.88
CA ALA A 235 -2.86 -16.83 21.38
C ALA A 235 -3.48 -15.85 22.39
N THR A 236 -3.51 -14.57 22.03
CA THR A 236 -4.16 -13.55 22.84
C THR A 236 -5.59 -14.06 22.97
N PRO A 237 -6.12 -14.26 24.19
CA PRO A 237 -7.48 -14.70 24.36
C PRO A 237 -8.36 -13.77 23.53
N VAL A 238 -9.05 -14.33 22.55
CA VAL A 238 -10.03 -13.57 21.78
C VAL A 238 -11.08 -13.16 22.81
N GLU A 239 -10.97 -11.92 23.29
CA GLU A 239 -11.94 -11.35 24.21
C GLU A 239 -13.26 -11.30 23.41
N GLU A 240 -14.16 -12.21 23.75
CA GLU A 240 -15.47 -12.34 23.10
C GLU A 240 -16.13 -10.95 23.12
N PRO A 241 -16.49 -10.38 21.96
CA PRO A 241 -17.02 -9.03 21.90
C PRO A 241 -18.25 -8.96 22.79
N ALA A 242 -18.16 -8.11 23.83
CA ALA A 242 -19.22 -7.95 24.81
C ALA A 242 -20.57 -7.73 24.09
N LYS A 243 -21.56 -8.57 24.42
CA LYS A 243 -22.92 -8.46 23.88
C LYS A 243 -23.40 -7.01 23.99
N PRO A 244 -23.97 -6.43 22.92
CA PRO A 244 -24.53 -5.09 22.98
C PRO A 244 -25.61 -5.05 24.05
N VAL A 245 -25.39 -4.20 25.06
CA VAL A 245 -26.39 -3.92 26.10
C VAL A 245 -27.54 -3.19 25.41
N ALA A 246 -28.73 -3.79 25.43
CA ALA A 246 -29.93 -3.21 24.84
C ALA A 246 -30.21 -1.83 25.45
N GLU A 247 -30.42 -0.82 24.59
CA GLU A 247 -30.84 0.52 25.02
C GLU A 247 -32.21 0.44 25.73
N PRO A 248 -32.37 1.14 26.88
CA PRO A 248 -33.66 1.24 27.54
C PRO A 248 -34.61 2.08 26.69
N THR A 249 -35.74 1.49 26.33
CA THR A 249 -36.86 2.18 25.69
C THR A 249 -37.58 3.02 26.74
N GLU A 250 -37.45 4.35 26.69
CA GLU A 250 -38.32 5.26 27.43
C GLU A 250 -39.73 5.24 26.83
N LYS A 251 -40.73 5.18 27.71
CA LYS A 251 -42.16 5.26 27.40
C LYS A 251 -42.69 6.65 27.71
#